data_AF-A0A3N5R6A4-F1
#
_entry.id   AF-A0A3N5R6A4-F1
#
_cell.length_a   1.000
_cell.length_b   1.000
_cell.length_c   1.000
_cell.angle_alpha   90.00
_cell.angle_beta   90.00
_cell.angle_gamma   90.00
#
_symmetry.space_group_name_H-M   'P 1'
#
loop_
_entity.id
_entity.type
_entity.pdbx_description
1 polymer ?
#
loop_
_entity_poly.entity_id
_entity_poly.type
_entity_poly.pdbx_seq_one_letter_code
_entity_poly.pdbx_strand_id
1 'polypeptide(L)'
;MKSKSKAQFAVICLAVFLLLGFTGYSFVVMAEEISPQQKIDRKAVEKGLDESLGMPVLKGDLWMKMTHDEKVAFIWGFGHVVSIEYYLMEKFPELKRDSFVAKAVVGMDNTPMNEVVARVDRYYDMHPDDIGKPVTSVLWDTMIRPNIRTGIAGQPLKSQ
;
A
#
# COMPACT_ATOMS: atom_id res chain seq x y z
N MET A 1 7.78 75.12 -19.86
CA MET A 1 6.96 74.07 -20.52
C MET A 1 7.89 73.11 -21.26
N LYS A 2 7.65 71.78 -21.18
CA LYS A 2 8.42 70.66 -21.77
C LYS A 2 9.61 70.09 -20.97
N SER A 3 9.33 69.59 -19.76
CA SER A 3 10.12 68.53 -19.09
C SER A 3 9.22 67.30 -18.88
N LYS A 4 8.90 66.58 -19.97
CA LYS A 4 8.16 65.30 -19.88
C LYS A 4 8.59 64.24 -20.91
N SER A 5 9.43 64.57 -21.90
CA SER A 5 9.67 63.68 -23.05
C SER A 5 10.82 62.66 -22.88
N LYS A 6 11.81 62.91 -22.02
CA LYS A 6 12.98 62.01 -21.91
C LYS A 6 12.83 60.90 -20.86
N ALA A 7 12.00 61.10 -19.84
CA ALA A 7 11.78 60.11 -18.78
C ALA A 7 10.84 58.96 -19.22
N GLN A 8 9.92 59.20 -20.16
CA GLN A 8 9.00 58.14 -20.64
C GLN A 8 9.68 57.14 -21.59
N PHE A 9 10.72 57.54 -22.34
CA PHE A 9 11.42 56.63 -23.25
C PHE A 9 12.38 55.68 -22.52
N ALA A 10 13.01 56.14 -21.43
CA ALA A 10 13.92 55.30 -20.64
C ALA A 10 13.19 54.19 -19.85
N VAL A 11 11.94 54.44 -19.42
CA VAL A 11 11.14 53.44 -18.71
C VAL A 11 10.65 52.33 -19.64
N ILE A 12 10.39 52.63 -20.92
CA ILE A 12 9.88 51.64 -21.87
C ILE A 12 10.99 50.67 -22.32
N CYS A 13 12.24 51.13 -22.46
CA CYS A 13 13.35 50.21 -22.80
C CYS A 13 13.78 49.30 -21.64
N LEU A 14 13.56 49.70 -20.38
CA LEU A 14 13.83 48.83 -19.23
C LEU A 14 12.73 47.75 -19.04
N ALA A 15 11.52 47.99 -19.54
CA ALA A 15 10.41 47.03 -19.47
C ALA A 15 10.48 45.93 -20.54
N VAL A 16 11.16 46.16 -21.66
CA VAL A 16 11.29 45.15 -22.73
C VAL A 16 12.42 44.15 -22.46
N PHE A 17 13.42 44.50 -21.64
CA PHE A 17 14.42 43.52 -21.17
C PHE A 17 13.93 42.61 -20.03
N LEU A 18 12.82 42.94 -19.38
CA LEU A 18 12.21 42.09 -18.34
C LEU A 18 11.21 41.06 -18.89
N LEU A 19 10.92 41.05 -20.20
CA LEU A 19 9.99 40.09 -20.82
C LEU A 19 10.65 39.06 -21.76
N LEU A 20 11.98 39.04 -21.88
CA LEU A 20 12.71 38.03 -22.66
C LEU A 20 13.81 37.30 -21.87
N GLY A 21 13.84 37.45 -20.55
CA GLY A 21 14.95 36.97 -19.72
C GLY A 21 14.55 36.21 -18.48
N PHE A 22 13.45 35.48 -18.45
CA PHE A 22 13.12 34.49 -17.40
C PHE A 22 11.93 33.67 -17.92
N THR A 23 12.14 32.58 -18.65
CA THR A 23 11.84 31.23 -18.14
C THR A 23 12.74 30.20 -18.83
N GLY A 24 14.03 30.46 -18.85
CA GLY A 24 15.06 29.45 -19.13
C GLY A 24 15.63 28.81 -17.86
N TYR A 25 14.99 29.01 -16.70
CA TYR A 25 15.19 28.09 -15.61
C TYR A 25 14.58 26.78 -16.06
N SER A 26 15.46 25.88 -16.50
CA SER A 26 15.27 24.47 -16.28
C SER A 26 14.70 24.33 -14.87
N PHE A 27 13.37 24.18 -14.77
CA PHE A 27 12.85 23.19 -13.87
C PHE A 27 13.50 21.89 -14.35
N VAL A 28 14.72 21.66 -13.87
CA VAL A 28 15.12 20.32 -13.55
C VAL A 28 14.08 19.93 -12.52
N VAL A 29 12.97 19.37 -13.01
CA VAL A 29 12.18 18.42 -12.27
C VAL A 29 13.25 17.46 -11.75
N MET A 30 13.65 17.65 -10.50
CA MET A 30 14.34 16.63 -9.76
C MET A 30 13.32 15.51 -9.72
N ALA A 31 13.34 14.65 -10.75
CA ALA A 31 12.72 13.36 -10.69
C ALA A 31 13.38 12.73 -9.48
N GLU A 32 12.66 12.73 -8.36
CA GLU A 32 13.09 12.11 -7.12
C GLU A 32 13.61 10.72 -7.49
N GLU A 33 14.92 10.53 -7.33
CA GLU A 33 15.57 9.33 -7.80
C GLU A 33 14.99 8.18 -6.99
N ILE A 34 14.13 7.38 -7.64
CA ILE A 34 13.42 6.27 -7.02
C ILE A 34 14.44 5.46 -6.23
N SER A 35 14.24 5.34 -4.91
CA SER A 35 15.20 4.68 -4.04
C SER A 35 15.47 3.25 -4.53
N PRO A 36 16.65 2.67 -4.23
CA PRO A 36 16.94 1.28 -4.58
C PRO A 36 15.84 0.32 -4.12
N GLN A 37 15.24 0.57 -2.95
CA GLN A 37 14.12 -0.21 -2.43
C GLN A 37 12.86 -0.08 -3.30
N GLN A 38 12.46 1.15 -3.65
CA GLN A 38 11.29 1.36 -4.52
C GLN A 38 11.49 0.78 -5.94
N LYS A 39 12.74 0.70 -6.44
CA LYS A 39 13.06 0.00 -7.70
C LYS A 39 12.87 -1.52 -7.55
N ILE A 40 13.27 -2.09 -6.41
CA ILE A 40 13.08 -3.53 -6.10
C ILE A 40 11.59 -3.84 -5.94
N ASP A 41 10.85 -3.04 -5.16
CA ASP A 41 9.42 -3.23 -4.94
C ASP A 41 8.64 -3.14 -6.26
N ARG A 42 8.98 -2.16 -7.10
CA ARG A 42 8.39 -2.03 -8.44
C ARG A 42 8.68 -3.25 -9.31
N LYS A 43 9.94 -3.71 -9.33
CA LYS A 43 10.32 -4.89 -10.10
C LYS A 43 9.63 -6.16 -9.60
N ALA A 44 9.41 -6.30 -8.28
CA ALA A 44 8.66 -7.40 -7.70
C ALA A 44 7.17 -7.37 -8.10
N VAL A 45 6.58 -6.17 -8.14
CA VAL A 45 5.21 -5.99 -8.65
C VAL A 45 5.10 -6.31 -10.14
N GLU A 46 6.06 -5.87 -10.95
CA GLU A 46 6.13 -6.15 -12.40
C GLU A 46 6.31 -7.65 -12.70
N LYS A 47 7.10 -8.34 -11.88
CA LYS A 47 7.39 -9.78 -11.99
C LYS A 47 6.24 -10.65 -11.47
N GLY A 48 5.30 -10.09 -10.71
CA GLY A 48 4.31 -10.86 -9.95
C GLY A 48 4.88 -11.40 -8.64
N LEU A 49 4.04 -11.38 -7.59
CA LEU A 49 4.43 -11.73 -6.23
C LEU A 49 4.90 -13.20 -6.12
N ASP A 50 4.25 -14.09 -6.85
CA ASP A 50 4.56 -15.51 -6.95
C ASP A 50 5.93 -15.79 -7.55
N GLU A 51 6.29 -15.12 -8.66
CA GLU A 51 7.60 -15.27 -9.29
C GLU A 51 8.72 -14.58 -8.47
N SER A 52 8.37 -13.52 -7.72
CA SER A 52 9.31 -12.85 -6.82
C SER A 52 9.64 -13.68 -5.59
N LEU A 53 8.64 -14.35 -5.01
CA LEU A 53 8.81 -15.19 -3.81
C LEU A 53 9.19 -16.64 -4.15
N GLY A 54 9.09 -17.04 -5.42
CA GLY A 54 9.28 -18.44 -5.83
C GLY A 54 8.23 -19.37 -5.23
N MET A 55 7.08 -18.84 -4.83
CA MET A 55 6.01 -19.56 -4.14
C MET A 55 4.65 -19.06 -4.64
N PRO A 56 3.72 -19.94 -5.03
CA PRO A 56 2.41 -19.53 -5.50
C PRO A 56 1.63 -18.78 -4.40
N VAL A 57 0.87 -17.76 -4.80
CA VAL A 57 -0.09 -17.10 -3.91
C VAL A 57 -1.22 -18.07 -3.60
N LEU A 58 -1.47 -18.36 -2.32
CA LEU A 58 -2.56 -19.24 -1.91
C LEU A 58 -3.93 -18.61 -2.21
N LYS A 59 -4.73 -19.30 -3.03
CA LYS A 59 -6.06 -18.91 -3.50
C LYS A 59 -7.10 -19.96 -3.09
N GLY A 60 -8.38 -19.65 -3.34
CA GLY A 60 -9.51 -20.52 -3.03
C GLY A 60 -9.43 -21.91 -3.66
N ASP A 61 -8.94 -22.03 -4.89
CA ASP A 61 -8.88 -23.29 -5.64
C ASP A 61 -7.99 -24.36 -5.00
N LEU A 62 -6.88 -23.94 -4.38
CA LEU A 62 -6.02 -24.80 -3.58
C LEU A 62 -6.53 -24.89 -2.14
N TRP A 63 -6.94 -23.77 -1.54
CA TRP A 63 -7.48 -23.73 -0.18
C TRP A 63 -8.61 -24.74 0.02
N MET A 64 -9.57 -24.80 -0.89
CA MET A 64 -10.72 -25.71 -0.78
C MET A 64 -10.35 -27.20 -0.90
N LYS A 65 -9.14 -27.53 -1.37
CA LYS A 65 -8.62 -28.90 -1.47
C LYS A 65 -7.73 -29.30 -0.28
N MET A 66 -7.28 -28.32 0.50
CA MET A 66 -6.44 -28.57 1.68
C MET A 66 -7.23 -29.26 2.78
N THR A 67 -6.56 -30.13 3.52
CA THR A 67 -7.03 -30.67 4.79
C THR A 67 -7.23 -29.55 5.81
N HIS A 68 -8.01 -29.83 6.86
CA HIS A 68 -8.20 -28.88 7.95
C HIS A 68 -6.87 -28.47 8.60
N ASP A 69 -6.00 -29.43 8.88
CA ASP A 69 -4.71 -29.17 9.54
C ASP A 69 -3.78 -28.31 8.68
N GLU A 70 -3.77 -28.49 7.36
CA GLU A 70 -3.01 -27.63 6.44
C GLU A 70 -3.52 -26.18 6.45
N LYS A 71 -4.85 -25.99 6.50
CA LYS A 71 -5.46 -24.66 6.61
C LYS A 71 -5.08 -24.01 7.95
N VAL A 72 -5.19 -24.76 9.05
CA VAL A 72 -4.81 -24.28 10.38
C VAL A 72 -3.32 -23.92 10.42
N ALA A 73 -2.44 -24.74 9.83
CA ALA A 73 -1.01 -24.48 9.73
C ALA A 73 -0.71 -23.19 8.94
N PHE A 74 -1.43 -22.94 7.84
CA PHE A 74 -1.31 -21.70 7.08
C PHE A 74 -1.68 -20.48 7.93
N ILE A 75 -2.80 -20.52 8.66
CA ILE A 75 -3.22 -19.40 9.51
C ILE A 75 -2.24 -19.21 10.69
N TRP A 76 -1.67 -20.28 11.25
CA TRP A 76 -0.54 -20.18 12.19
C TRP A 76 0.65 -19.46 11.59
N GLY A 77 1.05 -19.80 10.36
CA GLY A 77 2.12 -19.12 9.64
C GLY A 77 1.83 -17.63 9.44
N PHE A 78 0.61 -17.28 9.00
CA PHE A 78 0.16 -15.90 8.90
C PHE A 78 0.24 -15.16 10.24
N GLY A 79 -0.28 -15.78 11.31
CA GLY A 79 -0.22 -15.23 12.67
C GLY A 79 1.21 -14.96 13.12
N HIS A 80 2.16 -15.85 12.85
CA HIS A 80 3.57 -15.63 13.18
C HIS A 80 4.19 -14.47 12.41
N VAL A 81 3.87 -14.26 11.13
CA VAL A 81 4.35 -13.09 10.38
C VAL A 81 3.82 -11.80 11.00
N VAL A 82 2.54 -11.77 11.38
CA VAL A 82 1.92 -10.65 12.10
C VAL A 82 2.63 -10.41 13.44
N SER A 83 2.87 -11.46 14.24
CA SER A 83 3.57 -11.35 15.52
C SER A 83 5.00 -10.84 15.36
N ILE A 84 5.75 -11.31 14.36
CA ILE A 84 7.13 -10.88 14.09
C ILE A 84 7.18 -9.37 13.84
N GLU A 85 6.37 -8.85 12.91
CA GLU A 85 6.37 -7.40 12.63
C GLU A 85 5.88 -6.59 13.84
N TYR A 86 4.86 -7.08 14.56
CA TYR A 86 4.38 -6.42 15.77
C TYR A 86 5.49 -6.28 16.83
N TYR A 87 6.22 -7.35 17.12
CA TYR A 87 7.33 -7.30 18.09
C TYR A 87 8.51 -6.46 17.58
N LEU A 88 8.76 -6.42 16.27
CA LEU A 88 9.76 -5.51 15.70
C LEU A 88 9.34 -4.03 15.87
N MET A 89 8.06 -3.70 15.68
CA MET A 89 7.53 -2.35 15.90
C MET A 89 7.57 -1.93 17.38
N GLU A 90 7.39 -2.87 18.31
CA GLU A 90 7.56 -2.60 19.74
C GLU A 90 9.03 -2.38 20.12
N LYS A 91 9.96 -3.14 19.50
CA LYS A 91 11.40 -3.00 19.73
C LYS A 91 12.00 -1.74 19.10
N PHE A 92 11.51 -1.34 17.93
CA PHE A 92 12.01 -0.22 17.12
C PHE A 92 10.87 0.77 16.85
N PRO A 93 10.66 1.77 17.74
CA PRO A 93 9.53 2.70 17.66
C PRO A 93 9.41 3.45 16.32
N GLU A 94 10.53 3.68 15.63
CA GLU A 94 10.58 4.29 14.30
C GLU A 94 9.89 3.45 13.20
N LEU A 95 9.68 2.15 13.44
CA LEU A 95 8.93 1.29 12.54
C LEU A 95 7.42 1.38 12.76
N LYS A 96 6.96 1.98 13.87
CA LYS A 96 5.53 2.11 14.20
C LYS A 96 4.83 2.93 13.12
N ARG A 97 3.86 2.28 12.47
CA ARG A 97 3.03 2.86 11.42
C ARG A 97 1.67 2.16 11.42
N ASP A 98 0.66 2.78 10.81
CA ASP A 98 -0.63 2.15 10.52
C ASP A 98 -0.49 1.08 9.42
N SER A 99 0.29 0.01 9.68
CA SER A 99 0.57 -1.06 8.72
C SER A 99 -0.60 -2.05 8.60
N PHE A 100 -0.51 -2.94 7.62
CA PHE A 100 -1.40 -4.11 7.54
C PHE A 100 -1.39 -4.89 8.86
N VAL A 101 -0.21 -5.13 9.44
CA VAL A 101 -0.06 -5.84 10.71
C VAL A 101 -0.74 -5.13 11.86
N ALA A 102 -0.60 -3.80 11.97
CA ALA A 102 -1.31 -3.01 12.97
C ALA A 102 -2.84 -3.17 12.85
N LYS A 103 -3.36 -3.28 11.62
CA LYS A 103 -4.79 -3.53 11.37
C LYS A 103 -5.19 -4.99 11.64
N ALA A 104 -4.35 -5.96 11.28
CA ALA A 104 -4.61 -7.38 11.51
C ALA A 104 -4.72 -7.71 13.01
N VAL A 105 -3.83 -7.13 13.84
CA VAL A 105 -3.86 -7.29 15.30
C VAL A 105 -5.20 -6.83 15.89
N VAL A 106 -5.71 -5.68 15.44
CA VAL A 106 -7.00 -5.15 15.91
C VAL A 106 -8.17 -5.93 15.32
N GLY A 107 -8.15 -6.16 14.01
CA GLY A 107 -9.31 -6.69 13.29
C GLY A 107 -9.58 -8.18 13.52
N MET A 108 -8.56 -8.93 13.93
CA MET A 108 -8.66 -10.35 14.25
C MET A 108 -8.49 -10.64 15.74
N ASP A 109 -8.57 -9.61 16.59
CA ASP A 109 -8.47 -9.77 18.05
C ASP A 109 -9.47 -10.82 18.55
N ASN A 110 -9.02 -11.67 19.46
CA ASN A 110 -9.77 -12.79 20.03
C ASN A 110 -10.42 -13.76 19.02
N THR A 111 -9.95 -13.84 17.76
CA THR A 111 -10.49 -14.78 16.76
C THR A 111 -9.70 -16.10 16.79
N PRO A 112 -10.28 -17.23 17.21
CA PRO A 112 -9.60 -18.52 17.23
C PRO A 112 -9.24 -19.02 15.83
N MET A 113 -8.12 -19.74 15.69
CA MET A 113 -7.62 -20.20 14.39
C MET A 113 -8.63 -21.01 13.58
N ASN A 114 -9.34 -21.92 14.25
CA ASN A 114 -10.38 -22.74 13.61
C ASN A 114 -11.57 -21.90 13.14
N GLU A 115 -11.86 -20.80 13.82
CA GLU A 115 -12.89 -19.86 13.38
C GLU A 115 -12.44 -19.10 12.13
N VAL A 116 -11.17 -18.68 12.06
CA VAL A 116 -10.59 -18.08 10.85
C VAL A 116 -10.74 -19.04 9.66
N VAL A 117 -10.33 -20.30 9.83
CA VAL A 117 -10.46 -21.33 8.78
C VAL A 117 -11.92 -21.48 8.34
N ALA A 118 -12.85 -21.63 9.28
CA ALA A 118 -14.27 -21.80 8.97
C ALA A 118 -14.88 -20.57 8.26
N ARG A 119 -14.42 -19.35 8.57
CA ARG A 119 -14.85 -18.12 7.90
C ARG A 119 -14.34 -18.06 6.45
N VAL A 120 -13.10 -18.48 6.20
CA VAL A 120 -12.54 -18.54 4.84
C VAL A 120 -13.21 -19.62 4.01
N ASP A 121 -13.45 -20.82 4.58
CA ASP A 121 -14.20 -21.89 3.91
C ASP A 121 -15.59 -21.40 3.49
N ARG A 122 -16.35 -20.83 4.44
CA ARG A 122 -17.67 -20.25 4.14
C ARG A 122 -17.62 -19.17 3.07
N TYR A 123 -16.57 -18.34 3.03
CA TYR A 123 -16.45 -17.32 2.01
C TYR A 123 -16.42 -17.92 0.61
N TYR A 124 -15.53 -18.89 0.36
CA TYR A 124 -15.40 -19.50 -0.97
C TYR A 124 -16.60 -20.37 -1.34
N ASP A 125 -17.26 -21.01 -0.37
CA ASP A 125 -18.52 -21.73 -0.61
C ASP A 125 -19.64 -20.80 -1.09
N MET A 126 -19.72 -19.58 -0.52
CA MET A 126 -20.74 -18.59 -0.87
C MET A 126 -20.40 -17.76 -2.12
N HIS A 127 -19.12 -17.71 -2.51
CA HIS A 127 -18.62 -16.90 -3.62
C HIS A 127 -17.76 -17.74 -4.57
N PRO A 128 -18.35 -18.70 -5.30
CA PRO A 128 -17.60 -19.58 -6.20
C PRO A 128 -16.87 -18.81 -7.32
N ASP A 129 -17.40 -17.66 -7.74
CA ASP A 129 -16.76 -16.79 -8.73
C ASP A 129 -15.46 -16.16 -8.21
N ASP A 130 -15.28 -16.09 -6.89
CA ASP A 130 -14.10 -15.56 -6.22
C ASP A 130 -13.04 -16.63 -5.92
N ILE A 131 -13.15 -17.84 -6.48
CA ILE A 131 -12.21 -18.95 -6.19
C ILE A 131 -10.74 -18.60 -6.52
N GLY A 132 -10.51 -17.65 -7.44
CA GLY A 132 -9.19 -17.13 -7.79
C GLY A 132 -8.66 -16.02 -6.86
N LYS A 133 -9.46 -15.56 -5.89
CA LYS A 133 -9.07 -14.51 -4.94
C LYS A 133 -8.04 -15.07 -3.94
N PRO A 134 -7.00 -14.29 -3.56
CA PRO A 134 -6.05 -14.71 -2.55
C PRO A 134 -6.69 -14.88 -1.17
N VAL A 135 -6.30 -15.92 -0.42
CA VAL A 135 -6.79 -16.16 0.94
C VAL A 135 -6.53 -14.95 1.85
N THR A 136 -5.36 -14.31 1.76
CA THR A 136 -5.05 -13.11 2.54
C THR A 136 -5.95 -11.91 2.20
N SER A 137 -6.46 -11.81 0.97
CA SER A 137 -7.47 -10.81 0.61
C SER A 137 -8.82 -11.14 1.22
N VAL A 138 -9.18 -12.42 1.29
CA VAL A 138 -10.40 -12.87 1.99
C VAL A 138 -10.30 -12.57 3.49
N LEU A 139 -9.15 -12.84 4.13
CA LEU A 139 -8.90 -12.45 5.52
C LEU A 139 -9.12 -10.95 5.73
N TRP A 140 -8.57 -10.14 4.82
CA TRP A 140 -8.70 -8.70 4.87
C TRP A 140 -10.17 -8.26 4.78
N ASP A 141 -10.90 -8.72 3.78
CA ASP A 141 -12.26 -8.23 3.51
C ASP A 141 -13.30 -8.75 4.51
N THR A 142 -13.13 -9.98 5.02
CA THR A 142 -14.15 -10.65 5.84
C THR A 142 -13.93 -10.53 7.35
N MET A 143 -12.68 -10.29 7.78
CA MET A 143 -12.32 -10.31 9.20
C MET A 143 -11.60 -9.05 9.65
N ILE A 144 -10.61 -8.56 8.88
CA ILE A 144 -9.82 -7.41 9.32
C ILE A 144 -10.58 -6.09 9.08
N ARG A 145 -10.91 -5.80 7.82
CA ARG A 145 -11.52 -4.54 7.38
C ARG A 145 -12.81 -4.20 8.14
N PRO A 146 -13.74 -5.15 8.40
CA PRO A 146 -14.98 -4.83 9.12
C PRO A 146 -14.76 -4.36 10.57
N ASN A 147 -13.61 -4.69 11.16
CA ASN A 147 -13.33 -4.50 12.58
C ASN A 147 -12.31 -3.38 12.87
N ILE A 148 -11.93 -2.60 11.84
CA ILE A 148 -10.98 -1.48 11.98
C ILE A 148 -11.65 -0.15 11.63
N ARG A 149 -11.12 0.95 12.17
CA ARG A 149 -11.68 2.31 11.95
C ARG A 149 -11.03 3.07 10.80
N THR A 150 -9.78 2.77 10.50
CA THR A 150 -8.99 3.42 9.45
C THR A 150 -8.27 2.35 8.62
N GLY A 151 -8.02 2.66 7.36
CA GLY A 151 -7.22 1.84 6.47
C GLY A 151 -5.72 1.92 6.76
N ILE A 152 -4.93 1.36 5.86
CA ILE A 152 -3.47 1.33 5.95
C ILE A 152 -2.91 2.75 5.74
N ALA A 153 -1.79 3.07 6.41
CA ALA A 153 -1.13 4.36 6.38
C ALA A 153 -2.05 5.54 6.76
N GLY A 154 -2.95 5.31 7.72
CA GLY A 154 -3.91 6.30 8.21
C GLY A 154 -4.97 6.71 7.20
N GLN A 155 -5.03 6.05 6.03
CA GLN A 155 -5.98 6.39 4.99
C GLN A 155 -7.41 6.05 5.40
N PRO A 156 -8.43 6.76 4.90
CA PRO A 156 -9.81 6.33 5.04
C PRO A 156 -10.01 4.92 4.48
N LEU A 157 -10.92 4.14 5.09
CA LEU A 157 -11.36 2.90 4.47
C LEU A 157 -12.03 3.24 3.14
N LYS A 158 -11.43 2.81 2.03
CA LYS A 158 -12.05 2.97 0.72
C LYS A 158 -13.34 2.13 0.69
N SER A 159 -14.47 2.77 0.38
CA SER A 159 -15.68 2.07 -0.05
C SER A 159 -15.36 1.32 -1.34
N GLN A 160 -15.67 0.03 -1.39
CA GLN A 160 -15.63 -0.73 -2.63
C GLN A 160 -16.86 -0.40 -3.47
#